data_AF-A0A8D9VPW2-F1
#
_entry.id   AF-A0A8D9VPW2-F1
#
_cell.length_a   1.000
_cell.length_b   1.000
_cell.length_c   1.000
_cell.angle_alpha   90.00
_cell.angle_beta   90.00
_cell.angle_gamma   90.00
#
_symmetry.space_group_name_H-M   'P 1'
#
loop_
_entity.id
_entity.type
_entity.pdbx_description
1 polymer ?
#
loop_
_entity_poly.entity_id
_entity_poly.type
_entity_poly.pdbx_seq_one_letter_code
_entity_poly.pdbx_strand_id
1 'polypeptide(L)'
;MKGCVYMQYRVDGQRIIAFDDQEPLVGEISFPKVPDTNDHVVVERVFVQPTYRGQGIAAELVRQFVDYATKEQYTVKLMCPYAVAQFKLHPEYQQLLPVADRFN
;
A
#
# COMPACT_ATOMS: atom_id res chain seq x y z
N MET A 1 -17.27 -8.79 -25.82
CA MET A 1 -17.59 -8.08 -24.56
C MET A 1 -16.69 -8.69 -23.49
N LYS A 2 -15.60 -8.02 -23.09
CA LYS A 2 -14.84 -8.45 -21.91
C LYS A 2 -15.64 -7.99 -20.69
N GLY A 3 -16.10 -8.92 -19.86
CA GLY A 3 -16.79 -8.61 -18.62
C GLY A 3 -15.96 -7.62 -17.79
N CYS A 4 -16.62 -6.70 -17.10
CA CYS A 4 -15.97 -5.76 -16.21
C CYS A 4 -15.28 -6.55 -15.09
N VAL A 5 -13.96 -6.68 -15.16
CA VAL A 5 -13.17 -7.35 -14.11
C VAL A 5 -13.08 -6.37 -12.95
N TYR A 6 -13.76 -6.67 -11.85
CA TYR A 6 -13.71 -5.84 -10.65
C TYR A 6 -12.49 -6.24 -9.82
N MET A 7 -11.53 -5.31 -9.69
CA MET A 7 -10.40 -5.48 -8.79
C MET A 7 -10.88 -5.42 -7.33
N GLN A 8 -10.53 -6.42 -6.54
CA GLN A 8 -10.83 -6.51 -5.13
C GLN A 8 -9.56 -6.41 -4.30
N TYR A 9 -9.70 -5.96 -3.05
CA TYR A 9 -8.59 -5.76 -2.13
C TYR A 9 -8.94 -6.37 -0.77
N ARG A 10 -7.99 -7.09 -0.18
CA ARG A 10 -8.14 -7.65 1.16
C ARG A 10 -6.89 -7.45 2.01
N VAL A 11 -7.08 -7.16 3.28
CA VAL A 11 -6.00 -7.21 4.28
C VAL A 11 -5.72 -8.69 4.58
N ASP A 12 -4.45 -9.08 4.53
CA ASP A 12 -3.96 -10.42 4.83
C ASP A 12 -2.71 -10.30 5.72
N GLY A 13 -2.94 -10.26 7.04
CA GLY A 13 -1.89 -10.00 8.02
C GLY A 13 -1.20 -8.65 7.80
N GLN A 14 0.10 -8.69 7.52
CA GLN A 14 0.94 -7.50 7.30
C GLN A 14 1.01 -7.09 5.82
N ARG A 15 -0.05 -7.39 5.05
CA ARG A 15 -0.12 -7.15 3.62
C ARG A 15 -1.54 -6.78 3.20
N ILE A 16 -1.67 -6.05 2.09
CA ILE A 16 -2.94 -5.93 1.35
C ILE A 16 -2.71 -6.54 -0.02
N ILE A 17 -3.63 -7.43 -0.42
CA ILE A 17 -3.59 -8.16 -1.67
C ILE A 17 -4.69 -7.63 -2.59
N ALA A 18 -4.31 -7.28 -3.82
CA ALA A 18 -5.20 -7.03 -4.94
C ALA A 18 -5.41 -8.34 -5.70
N PHE A 19 -6.66 -8.67 -6.01
CA PHE A 19 -7.05 -9.89 -6.71
C PHE A 19 -8.32 -9.67 -7.54
N ASP A 20 -8.55 -10.55 -8.50
CA ASP A 20 -9.80 -10.60 -9.27
C ASP A 20 -10.31 -12.04 -9.40
N ASP A 21 -11.40 -12.23 -10.16
CA ASP A 21 -12.05 -13.53 -10.34
C ASP A 21 -11.15 -14.58 -11.03
N GLN A 22 -10.04 -14.17 -11.64
CA GLN A 22 -9.14 -15.03 -12.41
C GLN A 22 -7.78 -15.21 -11.75
N GLU A 23 -7.31 -14.20 -11.02
CA GLU A 23 -5.96 -14.16 -10.45
C GLU A 23 -6.02 -13.81 -8.95
N PRO A 24 -5.69 -14.75 -8.04
CA PRO A 24 -5.70 -14.51 -6.60
C PRO A 24 -4.61 -13.56 -6.11
N LEU A 25 -3.58 -13.26 -6.93
CA LEU A 25 -2.53 -12.30 -6.60
C LEU A 25 -2.20 -11.40 -7.79
N VAL A 26 -3.03 -10.39 -8.04
CA VAL A 26 -2.75 -9.37 -9.08
C VAL A 26 -1.63 -8.42 -8.62
N GLY A 27 -1.64 -8.07 -7.33
CA GLY A 27 -0.65 -7.19 -6.74
C GLY A 27 -0.74 -7.17 -5.22
N GLU A 28 0.21 -6.52 -4.58
CA GLU A 28 0.32 -6.49 -3.14
C GLU A 28 1.10 -5.28 -2.65
N ILE A 29 0.78 -4.85 -1.43
CA ILE A 29 1.64 -3.99 -0.61
C ILE A 29 1.95 -4.71 0.70
N SER A 30 3.23 -4.79 1.06
CA SER A 30 3.71 -5.37 2.33
C SER A 30 4.08 -4.26 3.31
N PHE A 31 3.63 -4.42 4.56
CA PHE A 31 3.88 -3.50 5.67
C PHE A 31 4.20 -4.24 6.99
N PRO A 32 5.31 -4.99 7.09
CA PRO A 32 5.68 -5.66 8.33
C PRO A 32 5.74 -4.72 9.53
N LYS A 33 5.33 -5.21 10.70
CA LYS A 33 5.48 -4.49 11.97
C LYS A 33 6.95 -4.35 12.32
N VAL A 34 7.32 -3.20 12.89
CA VAL A 34 8.63 -3.00 13.49
C VAL A 34 8.65 -3.73 14.84
N PRO A 35 9.65 -4.59 15.11
CA PRO A 35 9.78 -5.25 16.41
C PRO A 35 9.82 -4.24 17.56
N ASP A 36 9.31 -4.64 18.72
CA ASP A 36 9.29 -3.83 19.95
C ASP A 36 8.52 -2.49 19.84
N THR A 37 7.63 -2.38 18.86
CA THR A 37 6.68 -1.27 18.72
C THR A 37 5.25 -1.79 18.63
N ASN A 38 4.27 -1.00 19.09
CA ASN A 38 2.87 -1.40 19.06
C ASN A 38 2.18 -1.07 17.73
N ASP A 39 2.61 0.02 17.10
CA ASP A 39 1.91 0.74 16.03
C ASP A 39 2.81 1.09 14.84
N HIS A 40 4.11 0.74 14.86
CA HIS A 40 5.00 1.08 13.74
C HIS A 40 5.06 -0.03 12.70
N VAL A 41 4.94 0.34 11.43
CA VAL A 41 5.04 -0.57 10.28
C VAL A 41 6.00 -0.02 9.23
N VAL A 42 6.54 -0.89 8.39
CA VAL A 42 7.46 -0.51 7.32
C VAL A 42 6.91 -0.91 5.96
N VAL A 43 6.59 0.05 5.10
CA VAL A 43 6.21 -0.25 3.71
C VAL A 43 7.46 -0.57 2.90
N GLU A 44 7.76 -1.86 2.75
CA GLU A 44 8.98 -2.34 2.08
C GLU A 44 8.79 -2.68 0.62
N ARG A 45 7.55 -3.03 0.21
CA ARG A 45 7.29 -3.50 -1.16
C ARG A 45 5.88 -3.14 -1.60
N VAL A 46 5.79 -2.59 -2.81
CA VAL A 46 4.57 -2.51 -3.62
C VAL A 46 4.86 -3.26 -4.91
N PHE A 47 4.03 -4.25 -5.24
CA PHE A 47 4.22 -5.10 -6.41
C PHE A 47 2.92 -5.28 -7.17
N VAL A 48 3.02 -5.30 -8.50
CA VAL A 48 1.93 -5.65 -9.41
C VAL A 48 2.49 -6.56 -10.49
N GLN A 49 1.77 -7.65 -10.77
CA GLN A 49 2.11 -8.59 -11.82
C GLN A 49 2.30 -7.87 -13.17
N PRO A 50 3.31 -8.24 -13.98
CA PRO A 50 3.61 -7.53 -15.22
C PRO A 50 2.43 -7.33 -16.17
N THR A 51 1.58 -8.34 -16.32
CA THR A 51 0.39 -8.33 -17.18
C THR A 51 -0.71 -7.39 -16.71
N TYR A 52 -0.68 -6.99 -15.43
CA TYR A 52 -1.65 -6.09 -14.81
C TYR A 52 -1.13 -4.66 -14.62
N ARG A 53 0.12 -4.37 -15.03
CA ARG A 53 0.70 -3.03 -14.93
C ARG A 53 0.03 -2.03 -15.87
N GLY A 54 0.21 -0.74 -15.59
CA GLY A 54 -0.34 0.36 -16.39
C GLY A 54 -1.81 0.70 -16.09
N GLN A 55 -2.41 0.05 -15.10
CA GLN A 55 -3.84 0.19 -14.75
C GLN A 55 -4.08 0.93 -13.42
N GLY A 56 -3.05 1.55 -12.84
CA GLY A 56 -3.19 2.28 -11.56
C GLY A 56 -3.24 1.43 -10.28
N ILE A 57 -3.19 0.10 -10.39
CA ILE A 57 -3.34 -0.84 -9.26
C ILE A 57 -2.33 -0.58 -8.13
N ALA A 58 -1.08 -0.22 -8.45
CA ALA A 58 -0.07 0.05 -7.44
C ALA A 58 -0.38 1.31 -6.61
N ALA A 59 -0.92 2.36 -7.24
CA ALA A 59 -1.35 3.56 -6.54
C ALA A 59 -2.56 3.27 -5.66
N GLU A 60 -3.52 2.49 -6.17
CA GLU A 60 -4.69 2.07 -5.40
C GLU A 60 -4.31 1.19 -4.20
N LEU A 61 -3.34 0.27 -4.33
CA LEU A 61 -2.79 -0.48 -3.20
C LEU A 61 -2.21 0.43 -2.11
N VAL A 62 -1.48 1.49 -2.50
CA VAL A 62 -0.96 2.47 -1.54
C VAL A 62 -2.10 3.23 -0.87
N ARG A 63 -3.12 3.67 -1.63
CA ARG A 63 -4.31 4.34 -1.08
C ARG A 63 -5.04 3.46 -0.06
N GLN A 64 -5.28 2.20 -0.40
CA GLN A 64 -5.90 1.21 0.48
C GLN A 64 -5.08 0.99 1.76
N PHE A 65 -3.75 0.94 1.63
CA PHE A 65 -2.87 0.88 2.80
C PHE A 65 -2.95 2.13 3.66
N VAL A 66 -2.98 3.33 3.08
CA VAL A 66 -3.12 4.57 3.84
C VAL A 66 -4.44 4.58 4.61
N ASP A 67 -5.55 4.24 3.97
CA ASP A 67 -6.87 4.17 4.62
C ASP A 67 -6.86 3.17 5.79
N TYR A 68 -6.23 2.01 5.60
CA TYR A 68 -6.08 1.00 6.64
C TYR A 68 -5.20 1.47 7.79
N ALA A 69 -3.99 1.97 7.49
CA ALA A 69 -3.03 2.46 8.45
C ALA A 69 -3.57 3.65 9.27
N THR A 70 -4.36 4.54 8.67
CA THR A 70 -5.02 5.64 9.39
C THR A 70 -6.05 5.11 10.39
N LYS A 71 -6.84 4.11 10.03
CA LYS A 71 -7.84 3.49 10.93
C LYS A 71 -7.17 2.75 12.09
N GLU A 72 -6.09 2.03 11.81
CA GLU A 72 -5.30 1.30 12.81
C GLU A 72 -4.34 2.21 13.60
N GLN A 73 -4.30 3.51 13.30
CA GLN A 73 -3.43 4.49 13.93
C GLN A 73 -1.93 4.14 13.84
N TYR A 74 -1.49 3.60 12.70
CA TYR A 74 -0.10 3.24 12.50
C TYR A 74 0.81 4.43 12.23
N THR A 75 2.04 4.32 12.71
CA THR A 75 3.17 5.15 12.29
C THR A 75 3.96 4.41 11.21
N VAL A 76 4.21 5.05 10.06
CA VAL A 76 4.73 4.38 8.87
C VAL A 76 6.16 4.82 8.55
N LYS A 77 7.04 3.84 8.32
CA LYS A 77 8.34 4.03 7.67
C LYS A 77 8.27 3.58 6.22
N LEU A 78 8.81 4.37 5.31
CA LEU A 78 8.83 4.06 3.87
C LEU A 78 10.20 3.52 3.47
N MET A 79 10.26 2.28 2.95
CA MET A 79 11.45 1.71 2.31
C MET A 79 11.25 1.46 0.81
N CYS A 80 10.02 1.24 0.37
CA CYS A 80 9.71 1.08 -1.04
C CYS A 80 9.82 2.43 -1.78
N PRO A 81 10.66 2.57 -2.82
CA PRO A 81 10.79 3.82 -3.58
C PRO A 81 9.47 4.27 -4.23
N TYR A 82 8.63 3.31 -4.63
CA TYR A 82 7.31 3.62 -5.18
C TYR A 82 6.39 4.25 -4.13
N ALA A 83 6.36 3.70 -2.90
CA ALA A 83 5.60 4.28 -1.80
C ALA A 83 6.12 5.66 -1.41
N VAL A 84 7.45 5.85 -1.38
CA VAL A 84 8.06 7.19 -1.20
C VAL A 84 7.56 8.18 -2.27
N ALA A 85 7.53 7.78 -3.54
CA ALA A 85 7.01 8.63 -4.60
C ALA A 85 5.53 8.97 -4.41
N GLN A 86 4.69 8.01 -4.00
CA GLN A 86 3.27 8.27 -3.72
C GLN A 86 3.08 9.25 -2.55
N PHE A 87 3.82 9.10 -1.45
CA PHE A 87 3.72 10.02 -0.30
C PHE A 87 4.25 11.43 -0.61
N LYS A 88 5.15 11.58 -1.59
CA LYS A 88 5.56 12.90 -2.11
C LYS A 88 4.47 13.54 -2.97
N LEU A 89 3.78 12.75 -3.78
CA LEU A 89 2.70 13.23 -4.65
C LEU A 89 1.41 13.55 -3.87
N HIS A 90 1.23 12.92 -2.70
CA HIS A 90 0.04 13.02 -1.87
C HIS A 90 0.41 13.50 -0.45
N PRO A 91 0.52 14.82 -0.23
CA PRO A 91 0.84 15.39 1.08
C PRO A 91 -0.07 14.92 2.21
N GLU A 92 -1.33 14.60 1.91
CA GLU A 92 -2.31 14.06 2.85
C GLU A 92 -1.92 12.69 3.44
N TYR A 93 -1.09 11.91 2.75
CA TYR A 93 -0.61 10.61 3.27
C TYR A 93 0.47 10.80 4.35
N GLN A 94 1.14 11.95 4.36
CA GLN A 94 2.26 12.23 5.26
C GLN A 94 1.85 12.36 6.73
N GLN A 95 0.55 12.39 7.04
CA GLN A 95 0.05 12.29 8.42
C GLN A 95 0.48 10.99 9.12
N LEU A 96 0.70 9.92 8.35
CA LEU A 96 1.16 8.62 8.87
C LEU A 96 2.67 8.59 9.13
N LEU A 97 3.42 9.59 8.67
CA LEU A 97 4.87 9.65 8.85
C LEU A 97 5.21 10.39 10.14
N PRO A 98 6.29 9.99 10.84
CA PRO A 98 6.93 10.84 11.84
C PRO A 98 7.21 12.23 11.25
N VAL A 99 7.08 13.28 12.05
CA VAL A 99 7.26 14.67 11.56
C VAL A 99 8.63 14.88 10.89
N ALA A 100 9.67 14.21 11.39
CA ALA A 100 11.02 14.28 10.82
C ALA A 100 11.17 13.62 9.45
N ASP A 101 10.25 12.72 9.08
CA ASP A 101 10.30 11.95 7.83
C ASP A 101 9.35 12.52 6.75
N ARG A 102 8.66 13.62 7.05
CA ARG A 102 7.77 14.30 6.09
C ARG A 102 8.57 15.01 5.00
N PHE A 103 8.02 15.00 3.79
CA PHE A 103 8.57 15.68 2.63
C PHE A 103 8.07 17.13 2.57
N ASN A 104 9.00 18.05 2.28
CA ASN A 104 8.71 19.47 2.04
C ASN A 104 7.94 19.70 0.73
#